data_AF-A0A0B6XVY2-F1
#
_entry.id   AF-A0A0B6XVY2-F1
#
_cell.length_a   1.000
_cell.length_b   1.000
_cell.length_c   1.000
_cell.angle_alpha   90.00
_cell.angle_beta   90.00
_cell.angle_gamma   90.00
#
_symmetry.space_group_name_H-M   'P 1'
#
loop_
_entity.id
_entity.type
_entity.pdbx_description
1 polymer ?
#
loop_
_entity_poly.entity_id
_entity_poly.type
_entity_poly.pdbx_seq_one_letter_code
_entity_poly.pdbx_strand_id
1 'polypeptide(L)'
;KTTETKFSEMPAAVNFGGVNLGQCQKLKFPFIPDNDCKVKVLLNQEGSAYKLLREDGAFVDCLKLSVVKNNKYAVWLHFSPTEVVGYVAELKVQVLHANRYIIP
;
A
#
# COMPACT_ATOMS: atom_id res chain seq x y z
N LYS A 1 -25.87 -11.34 4.85
CA LYS A 1 -24.70 -11.91 4.16
C LYS A 1 -23.56 -10.91 4.29
N THR A 2 -22.43 -11.29 4.90
CA THR A 2 -21.25 -10.43 4.99
C THR A 2 -20.51 -10.54 3.67
N THR A 3 -20.49 -9.46 2.89
CA THR A 3 -19.67 -9.38 1.68
C THR A 3 -18.26 -9.00 2.09
N GLU A 4 -17.39 -9.99 2.27
CA GLU A 4 -15.96 -9.75 2.45
C GLU A 4 -15.40 -9.12 1.16
N THR A 5 -14.71 -7.97 1.29
CA THR A 5 -14.06 -7.33 0.14
C THR A 5 -12.72 -8.01 -0.11
N LYS A 6 -12.52 -8.51 -1.33
CA LYS A 6 -11.27 -9.14 -1.76
C LYS A 6 -10.51 -8.21 -2.70
N PHE A 7 -9.21 -8.41 -2.74
CA PHE A 7 -8.30 -7.70 -3.63
C PHE A 7 -7.54 -8.70 -4.50
N SER A 8 -7.34 -8.33 -5.76
CA SER A 8 -6.58 -9.11 -6.74
C SER A 8 -5.40 -8.30 -7.29
N GLU A 9 -4.48 -8.97 -8.00
CA GLU A 9 -3.22 -8.42 -8.49
C GLU A 9 -2.29 -7.84 -7.41
N MET A 10 -2.50 -8.17 -6.13
CA MET A 10 -1.60 -7.77 -5.05
C MET A 10 -0.37 -8.68 -5.04
N PRO A 11 0.85 -8.15 -5.31
CA PRO A 11 2.07 -8.94 -5.16
C PRO A 11 2.23 -9.38 -3.71
N ALA A 12 2.62 -10.64 -3.49
CA ALA A 12 2.91 -11.14 -2.14
C ALA A 12 4.13 -10.45 -1.51
N ALA A 13 5.08 -10.01 -2.35
CA ALA A 13 6.25 -9.25 -1.96
C ALA A 13 6.68 -8.31 -3.10
N VAL A 14 7.32 -7.20 -2.74
CA VAL A 14 7.97 -6.28 -3.67
C VAL A 14 9.45 -6.22 -3.28
N ASN A 15 10.34 -6.44 -4.24
CA ASN A 15 11.78 -6.45 -4.01
C ASN A 15 12.41 -5.22 -4.69
N PHE A 16 13.13 -4.41 -3.92
CA PHE A 16 13.90 -3.25 -4.42
C PHE A 16 15.34 -3.63 -4.84
N GLY A 17 15.66 -4.92 -4.87
CA GLY A 17 16.99 -5.43 -5.20
C GLY A 17 18.00 -5.20 -4.08
N GLY A 18 19.23 -4.87 -4.47
CA GLY A 18 20.32 -4.60 -3.54
C GLY A 18 20.23 -3.22 -2.87
N VAL A 19 20.90 -3.08 -1.73
CA VAL A 19 21.00 -1.81 -0.99
C VAL A 19 22.20 -1.03 -1.51
N ASN A 20 21.93 0.04 -2.25
CA ASN A 20 22.94 1.02 -2.67
C ASN A 20 22.68 2.34 -1.93
N LEU A 21 23.61 2.74 -1.06
CA LEU A 21 23.47 3.99 -0.29
C LEU A 21 23.34 5.19 -1.21
N GLY A 22 22.39 6.09 -0.88
CA GLY A 22 22.13 7.29 -1.67
C GLY A 22 21.33 7.07 -2.96
N GLN A 23 21.06 5.82 -3.35
CA GLN A 23 20.19 5.51 -4.48
C GLN A 23 18.75 5.35 -3.99
N CYS A 24 17.88 6.27 -4.40
CA CYS A 24 16.44 6.16 -4.16
C CYS A 24 15.76 5.36 -5.27
N GLN A 25 14.84 4.48 -4.88
CA GLN A 25 14.03 3.70 -5.82
C GLN A 25 12.54 3.91 -5.57
N LYS A 26 11.74 3.76 -6.63
CA LYS A 26 10.28 3.87 -6.59
C LYS A 26 9.64 2.68 -7.28
N LEU A 27 8.69 2.03 -6.63
CA LEU A 27 7.93 0.91 -7.18
C LEU A 27 6.43 1.10 -6.97
N LYS A 28 5.64 0.56 -7.90
CA LYS A 28 4.17 0.52 -7.76
C LYS A 28 3.75 -0.79 -7.13
N PHE A 29 2.85 -0.70 -6.15
CA PHE A 29 2.10 -1.83 -5.61
C PHE A 29 0.67 -1.78 -6.18
N PRO A 30 0.34 -2.56 -7.22
CA PRO A 30 -0.99 -2.57 -7.80
C PRO A 30 -1.98 -3.39 -6.96
N PHE A 31 -3.26 -3.04 -7.05
CA PHE A 31 -4.35 -3.84 -6.51
C PHE A 31 -5.67 -3.51 -7.22
N ILE A 32 -6.57 -4.49 -7.29
CA ILE A 32 -7.93 -4.35 -7.86
C ILE A 32 -8.95 -4.84 -6.82
N PRO A 33 -9.85 -3.99 -6.31
CA PRO A 33 -10.91 -4.40 -5.39
C PRO A 33 -12.07 -5.08 -6.12
N ASP A 34 -12.70 -6.05 -5.47
CA ASP A 34 -13.89 -6.73 -6.00
C ASP A 34 -15.22 -6.04 -5.67
N ASN A 35 -15.18 -4.99 -4.84
CA ASN A 35 -16.32 -4.18 -4.40
C ASN A 35 -15.93 -2.71 -4.18
N ASP A 36 -16.92 -1.82 -4.24
CA ASP A 36 -16.75 -0.42 -3.90
C ASP A 36 -16.50 -0.28 -2.39
N CYS A 37 -15.38 0.30 -2.00
CA CYS A 37 -15.05 0.49 -0.58
C CYS A 37 -14.11 1.68 -0.36
N LYS A 38 -13.91 2.02 0.91
CA LYS A 38 -12.84 2.94 1.31
C LYS A 38 -11.70 2.11 1.87
N VAL A 39 -10.47 2.40 1.47
CA VAL A 39 -9.27 1.72 1.98
C VAL A 39 -8.32 2.73 2.62
N LYS A 40 -7.61 2.27 3.65
CA LYS A 40 -6.46 2.96 4.24
C LYS A 40 -5.22 2.11 3.97
N VAL A 41 -4.22 2.70 3.32
CA VAL A 41 -2.92 2.07 3.08
C VAL A 41 -1.88 2.67 4.00
N LEU A 42 -1.11 1.81 4.66
CA LEU A 42 -0.07 2.18 5.62
C LEU A 42 1.12 1.23 5.54
N LEU A 43 2.31 1.75 5.88
CA LEU A 43 3.53 0.96 6.01
C LEU A 43 3.79 0.69 7.49
N ASN A 44 4.09 -0.56 7.81
CA ASN A 44 4.63 -0.98 9.09
C ASN A 44 6.09 -1.40 8.88
N GLN A 45 7.03 -0.68 9.47
CA GLN A 45 8.46 -0.86 9.23
C GLN A 45 9.24 -0.47 10.47
N GLU A 46 10.45 -1.00 10.60
CA GLU A 46 11.44 -0.49 11.54
C GLU A 46 12.30 0.57 10.84
N GLY A 47 12.45 1.74 11.46
CA GLY A 47 13.14 2.88 10.86
C GLY A 47 12.30 3.65 9.83
N SER A 48 12.96 4.31 8.87
CA SER A 48 12.31 5.25 7.93
C SER A 48 12.74 5.10 6.47
N ALA A 49 13.30 3.95 6.12
CA ALA A 49 13.83 3.69 4.78
C ALA A 49 12.75 3.63 3.70
N TYR A 50 11.52 3.22 4.05
CA TYR A 50 10.38 3.19 3.13
C TYR A 50 9.43 4.36 3.38
N LYS A 51 8.85 4.91 2.31
CA LYS A 51 7.79 5.94 2.40
C LYS A 51 6.68 5.66 1.40
N LEU A 52 5.45 5.99 1.78
CA LEU A 52 4.33 6.05 0.84
C LEU A 52 4.37 7.37 0.08
N LEU A 53 4.01 7.30 -1.20
CA LEU A 53 3.89 8.42 -2.09
C LEU A 53 2.45 8.51 -2.61
N ARG A 54 1.94 9.74 -2.73
CA ARG A 54 0.79 10.04 -3.58
C ARG A 54 1.18 10.03 -5.05
N GLU A 55 0.20 10.04 -5.95
CA GLU A 55 0.43 10.13 -7.41
C GLU A 55 1.18 11.41 -7.82
N ASP A 56 1.04 12.50 -7.06
CA ASP A 56 1.78 13.76 -7.24
C ASP A 56 3.23 13.70 -6.73
N GLY A 57 3.64 12.57 -6.14
CA GLY A 57 4.96 12.36 -5.57
C GLY A 57 5.14 12.87 -4.13
N ALA A 58 4.09 13.39 -3.48
CA ALA A 58 4.17 13.83 -2.09
C ALA A 58 4.26 12.65 -1.11
N PHE A 59 5.16 12.77 -0.13
CA PHE A 59 5.28 11.77 0.95
C PHE A 59 4.10 11.87 1.90
N VAL A 60 3.62 10.70 2.33
CA VAL A 60 2.54 10.60 3.32
C VAL A 60 2.76 9.43 4.26
N ASP A 61 2.23 9.54 5.48
CA ASP A 61 2.28 8.44 6.45
C ASP A 61 1.23 7.36 6.14
N CYS A 62 0.09 7.78 5.58
CA CYS A 62 -0.94 6.86 5.10
C CYS A 62 -1.71 7.45 3.91
N LEU A 63 -2.26 6.57 3.09
CA LEU A 63 -3.17 6.92 1.99
C LEU A 63 -4.58 6.50 2.36
N LYS A 64 -5.55 7.38 2.15
CA LYS A 64 -6.98 7.05 2.26
C LYS A 64 -7.59 7.20 0.88
N LEU A 65 -8.14 6.12 0.35
CA LEU A 65 -8.66 6.07 -1.02
C LEU A 65 -10.11 5.56 -0.99
N SER A 66 -10.96 6.12 -1.86
CA SER A 66 -12.24 5.50 -2.21
C SER A 66 -12.00 4.72 -3.49
N VAL A 67 -12.18 3.41 -3.46
CA VAL A 67 -11.89 2.52 -4.56
C VAL A 67 -13.17 1.92 -5.10
N VAL A 68 -13.24 1.84 -6.42
CA VAL A 68 -14.38 1.33 -7.18
C VAL A 68 -14.05 -0.08 -7.66
N LYS A 69 -15.04 -0.97 -7.60
CA LYS A 69 -14.98 -2.35 -8.06
C LYS A 69 -14.35 -2.45 -9.45
N ASN A 70 -13.48 -3.43 -9.63
CA ASN A 70 -12.79 -3.77 -10.88
C ASN A 70 -11.87 -2.68 -11.47
N ASN A 71 -11.76 -1.51 -10.84
CA ASN A 71 -10.77 -0.51 -11.26
C ASN A 71 -9.39 -0.87 -10.73
N LYS A 72 -8.36 -0.62 -11.54
CA LYS A 72 -6.97 -0.83 -11.15
C LYS A 72 -6.41 0.38 -10.41
N TYR A 73 -5.90 0.14 -9.21
CA TYR A 73 -5.23 1.14 -8.38
C TYR A 73 -3.77 0.75 -8.19
N ALA A 74 -2.94 1.73 -7.86
CA ALA A 74 -1.56 1.51 -7.46
C ALA A 74 -1.20 2.43 -6.30
N VAL A 75 -0.34 1.93 -5.42
CA VAL A 75 0.34 2.74 -4.40
C VAL A 75 1.80 2.83 -4.75
N TRP A 76 2.35 4.03 -4.66
CA TRP A 76 3.76 4.26 -4.88
C TRP A 76 4.54 4.08 -3.58
N LEU A 77 5.55 3.22 -3.63
CA LEU A 77 6.49 2.95 -2.55
C LEU A 77 7.83 3.57 -2.91
N HIS A 78 8.37 4.39 -2.02
CA HIS A 78 9.72 4.93 -2.10
C HIS A 78 10.63 4.14 -1.18
N PHE A 79 11.80 3.75 -1.64
CA PHE A 79 12.85 3.17 -0.83
C PHE A 79 14.11 4.05 -0.90
N SER A 80 14.64 4.43 0.26
CA SER A 80 15.82 5.28 0.42
C SER A 80 16.64 4.82 1.63
N PRO A 81 17.52 3.84 1.45
CA PRO A 81 18.34 3.32 2.54
C PRO A 81 19.44 4.32 2.94
N THR A 82 19.73 4.38 4.22
CA THR A 82 20.81 5.20 4.80
C THR A 82 21.97 4.37 5.32
N GLU A 83 21.79 3.06 5.47
CA GLU A 83 22.77 2.12 6.00
C GLU A 83 22.77 0.83 5.16
N VAL A 84 23.89 0.10 5.15
CA VAL A 84 24.00 -1.17 4.41
C VAL A 84 23.56 -2.31 5.30
N VAL A 85 22.25 -2.43 5.48
CA VAL A 85 21.59 -3.47 6.31
C VAL A 85 20.41 -4.08 5.59
N GLY A 86 19.84 -5.16 6.14
CA GLY A 86 18.58 -5.71 5.66
C GLY A 86 17.41 -4.82 6.06
N TYR A 87 16.53 -4.51 5.11
CA TYR A 87 15.33 -3.70 5.34
C TYR A 87 14.07 -4.48 5.04
N VAL A 88 13.12 -4.47 5.96
CA VAL A 88 11.81 -5.11 5.78
C VAL A 88 10.71 -4.15 6.17
N ALA A 89 9.65 -4.11 5.38
CA ALA A 89 8.43 -3.38 5.67
C ALA A 89 7.21 -4.20 5.23
N GLU A 90 6.13 -4.05 5.97
CA GLU A 90 4.83 -4.65 5.69
C GLU A 90 3.87 -3.55 5.20
N LEU A 91 3.38 -3.69 3.97
CA LEU A 91 2.35 -2.81 3.42
C LEU A 91 0.96 -3.37 3.77
N LYS A 92 0.17 -2.60 4.52
CA LYS A 92 -1.19 -2.98 4.90
C LYS A 92 -2.21 -2.16 4.12
N VAL A 93 -3.11 -2.85 3.42
CA VAL A 93 -4.31 -2.27 2.80
C VAL A 93 -5.52 -2.65 3.67
N GLN A 94 -6.00 -1.72 4.47
CA GLN A 94 -7.11 -1.93 5.39
C GLN A 94 -8.42 -1.42 4.79
N VAL A 95 -9.43 -2.28 4.66
CA VAL A 95 -10.78 -1.86 4.28
C VAL A 95 -11.42 -1.12 5.45
N LEU A 96 -11.80 0.13 5.22
CA LEU A 96 -12.51 0.96 6.17
C LEU A 96 -14.01 0.65 6.08
N HIS A 97 -14.65 0.50 7.25
CA HIS A 97 -16.09 0.21 7.37
C HIS A 97 -16.54 -1.09 6.70
N ALA A 98 -15.66 -2.10 6.62
CA ALA A 98 -15.93 -3.43 6.05
C ALA A 98 -17.16 -4.14 6.64
N ASN A 99 -17.66 -3.70 7.79
CA ASN A 99 -18.83 -4.24 8.48
C ASN A 99 -19.87 -3.13 8.71
N ARG A 100 -20.59 -2.69 7.68
CA ARG A 100 -21.85 -1.94 7.88
C ARG A 100 -22.99 -2.93 8.07
N TYR A 101 -23.53 -2.98 9.28
CA TYR A 101 -24.81 -3.63 9.54
C TYR A 101 -25.90 -2.81 8.83
N ILE A 102 -26.64 -3.42 7.92
CA ILE A 102 -27.91 -2.86 7.45
C ILE A 102 -28.94 -3.30 8.49
N ILE A 103 -29.34 -2.37 9.37
CA ILE A 103 -30.51 -2.58 10.22
C ILE A 103 -31.73 -2.15 9.37
N PRO A 104 -32.67 -3.05 9.05
CA PRO A 104 -33.87 -2.74 8.27
C PRO A 104 -34.84 -1.82 9.04
#